data_AF-A0AA95N0J4-F1
#
_entry.id   AF-A0AA95N0J4-F1
#
_cell.length_a   1.000
_cell.length_b   1.000
_cell.length_c   1.000
_cell.angle_alpha   90.00
_cell.angle_beta   90.00
_cell.angle_gamma   90.00
#
_symmetry.space_group_name_H-M   'P 1'
#
loop_
_entity.id
_entity.type
_entity.pdbx_description
1 polymer ?
#
loop_
_entity_poly.entity_id
_entity_poly.type
_entity_poly.pdbx_seq_one_letter_code
_entity_poly.pdbx_strand_id
1 'polypeptide(L)' 'METSMDYLLSDIEKTRIEMIDLAQQYGYCNPDVVQCSQKLDLLLNVYGNIQIKH' A
#
# COMPACT_ATOMS: atom_id res chain seq x y z
N MET A 1 -6.99 -11.44 -18.40
CA MET A 1 -8.00 -10.67 -17.64
C MET A 1 -7.50 -10.71 -16.20
N GLU A 2 -6.80 -9.66 -15.74
CA GLU A 2 -6.36 -9.61 -14.35
C GLU A 2 -7.59 -9.53 -13.45
N THR A 3 -7.58 -10.30 -12.37
CA THR A 3 -8.69 -10.31 -11.42
C THR A 3 -8.64 -9.05 -10.56
N SER A 4 -9.77 -8.67 -9.94
CA SER A 4 -9.81 -7.56 -8.98
C SER A 4 -8.79 -7.71 -7.84
N MET A 5 -8.34 -8.94 -7.56
CA MET A 5 -7.35 -9.25 -6.54
C MET A 5 -5.92 -8.95 -7.01
N ASP A 6 -5.62 -9.24 -8.27
CA ASP A 6 -4.29 -8.98 -8.86
C ASP A 6 -4.01 -7.48 -8.92
N TYR A 7 -5.03 -6.67 -9.26
CA TYR A 7 -4.95 -5.22 -9.22
C TYR A 7 -4.68 -4.68 -7.81
N LEU A 8 -5.40 -5.19 -6.81
CA LEU A 8 -5.20 -4.79 -5.42
C LEU A 8 -3.80 -5.12 -4.93
N LEU A 9 -3.30 -6.32 -5.22
CA LEU A 9 -1.94 -6.74 -4.89
C LEU A 9 -0.88 -5.88 -5.59
N SER A 10 -1.12 -5.53 -6.86
CA SER A 10 -0.23 -4.63 -7.61
C SER A 10 -0.17 -3.24 -6.96
N ASP A 11 -1.30 -2.70 -6.53
CA ASP A 11 -1.36 -1.37 -5.91
C ASP A 11 -0.75 -1.35 -4.51
N ILE A 12 -0.89 -2.44 -3.74
CA ILE A 12 -0.18 -2.63 -2.47
C ILE A 12 1.33 -2.59 -2.71
N GLU A 13 1.82 -3.36 -3.68
CA GLU A 13 3.25 -3.47 -3.96
C GLU A 13 3.84 -2.15 -4.47
N LYS A 14 3.15 -1.46 -5.38
CA LYS A 14 3.55 -0.14 -5.87
C LYS A 14 3.63 0.88 -4.73
N THR A 15 2.60 0.93 -3.87
CA THR A 15 2.55 1.87 -2.74
C THR A 15 3.64 1.55 -1.71
N ARG A 16 3.98 0.27 -1.52
CA ARG A 16 5.09 -0.16 -0.65
C ARG A 16 6.44 0.34 -1.17
N ILE A 17 6.71 0.17 -2.45
CA ILE A 17 7.97 0.62 -3.07
C ILE A 17 8.07 2.15 -2.95
N GLU A 18 7.01 2.88 -3.31
CA GLU A 18 6.95 4.34 -3.21
C GLU A 18 7.24 4.82 -1.77
N MET A 19 6.63 4.20 -0.76
CA MET A 19 6.87 4.54 0.65
C MET A 19 8.33 4.32 1.06
N ILE A 20 8.95 3.21 0.63
CA ILE A 20 10.36 2.89 0.92
C ILE A 20 11.28 3.91 0.26
N ASP A 21 11.05 4.22 -1.02
CA ASP A 21 11.86 5.16 -1.77
C ASP A 21 11.79 6.58 -1.17
N LEU A 22 10.59 7.02 -0.77
CA LEU A 22 10.41 8.31 -0.09
C LEU A 22 11.03 8.30 1.31
N ALA A 23 10.92 7.21 2.06
CA ALA A 23 11.50 7.10 3.40
C ALA A 23 13.04 7.11 3.36
N GLN A 24 13.63 6.48 2.35
CA GLN A 24 15.08 6.52 2.12
C GLN A 24 15.56 7.93 1.76
N GLN A 25 14.77 8.69 1.00
CA GLN A 25 15.12 10.04 0.57
C GLN A 25 14.89 11.12 1.64
N TYR A 26 13.77 11.04 2.36
CA TYR A 26 13.28 12.13 3.19
C TYR A 26 13.05 11.75 4.67
N GLY A 27 13.22 10.48 5.02
CA GLY A 27 12.97 9.95 6.37
C GLY A 27 11.50 9.65 6.66
N TYR A 28 11.25 8.80 7.66
CA TYR A 28 9.91 8.27 7.94
C TYR A 28 8.88 9.31 8.41
N CYS A 29 9.32 10.44 8.96
CA CYS A 29 8.43 11.51 9.42
C CYS A 29 8.05 12.49 8.31
N ASN A 30 8.57 12.32 7.09
CA ASN A 30 8.21 13.17 5.97
C ASN A 30 6.69 13.02 5.66
N PRO A 31 5.95 14.12 5.43
CA PRO A 31 4.51 14.06 5.15
C PRO A 31 4.13 13.13 4.00
N ASP A 32 4.94 13.04 2.95
CA ASP A 32 4.69 12.18 1.79
C ASP A 32 4.83 10.71 2.17
N VAL A 33 5.81 10.37 3.01
CA VAL A 33 5.97 9.01 3.56
C VAL A 33 4.80 8.65 4.46
N VAL A 34 4.34 9.58 5.29
CA VAL A 34 3.16 9.40 6.15
C VAL A 34 1.91 9.16 5.31
N GLN A 35 1.69 9.94 4.25
CA GLN A 35 0.57 9.74 3.33
C GLN A 35 0.64 8.39 2.62
N CYS A 36 1.83 7.99 2.13
CA CYS A 36 2.03 6.68 1.53
C CYS A 36 1.73 5.55 2.53
N SER A 37 2.16 5.67 3.79
CA SER A 37 1.87 4.68 4.83
C SER A 37 0.37 4.54 5.12
N GLN A 38 -0.36 5.66 5.15
CA GLN A 38 -1.82 5.66 5.34
C GLN A 38 -2.53 5.00 4.16
N LYS A 39 -2.09 5.30 2.93
CA LYS A 39 -2.63 4.67 1.72
C LYS A 39 -2.36 3.16 1.72
N LEU A 40 -1.15 2.74 2.10
CA LEU A 40 -0.78 1.33 2.19
C LEU A 40 -1.65 0.59 3.22
N ASP A 41 -1.89 1.21 4.39
CA ASP A 41 -2.78 0.66 5.42
C ASP A 41 -4.21 0.44 4.91
N LEU A 42 -4.77 1.42 4.19
CA LEU A 42 -6.09 1.27 3.57
C LEU A 42 -6.15 0.10 2.58
N LEU A 43 -5.14 -0.06 1.72
CA LEU A 43 -5.09 -1.16 0.76
C LEU A 43 -4.96 -2.52 1.45
N LEU A 44 -4.12 -2.61 2.49
CA LEU A 44 -3.95 -3.82 3.29
C LEU A 44 -5.24 -4.19 4.04
N ASN A 45 -5.97 -3.19 4.55
CA ASN A 45 -7.27 -3.40 5.18
C ASN A 45 -8.32 -3.92 4.18
N VAL A 46 -8.35 -3.41 2.95
CA VAL A 46 -9.23 -3.94 1.90
C VAL A 46 -8.87 -5.40 1.62
N TYR A 47 -7.58 -5.71 1.44
CA TYR A 47 -7.11 -7.07 1.21
C TYR A 47 -7.48 -8.02 2.36
N GLY A 48 -7.23 -7.61 3.60
CA GLY A 48 -7.58 -8.38 4.80
C GLY A 48 -9.08 -8.65 4.90
N ASN A 49 -9.92 -7.64 4.61
CA ASN A 49 -11.37 -7.79 4.61
C ASN A 49 -11.88 -8.75 3.53
N ILE A 50 -11.21 -8.82 2.37
CA ILE A 50 -11.52 -9.81 1.33
C ILE A 50 -11.17 -11.22 1.82
N GLN A 51 -10.02 -11.39 2.48
CA GLN A 51 -9.57 -12.69 2.99
C GLN A 51 -10.43 -13.20 4.17
N ILE A 52 -10.91 -12.33 5.06
CA ILE A 52 -11.69 -12.72 6.25
C ILE A 52 -13.14 -13.12 5.91
N LYS A 53 -13.66 -12.69 4.75
CA LYS A 53 -15.05 -12.98 4.33
C LYS A 53 -15.26 -14.32 3.60
N HIS A 54 -14.22 -15.16 3.50
CA HIS A 54 -14.26 -16.48 2.88
C HIS A 54 -14.05 -17.60 3.91
#